data_AF-A0A920P0E2-F1
#
_entry.id   AF-A0A920P0E2-F1
#
_cell.length_a   1.000
_cell.length_b   1.000
_cell.length_c   1.000
_cell.angle_alpha   90.00
_cell.angle_beta   90.00
_cell.angle_gamma   90.00
#
_symmetry.space_group_name_H-M   'P 1'
#
loop_
_entity.id
_entity.type
_entity.pdbx_description
1 polymer ?
#
loop_
_entity_poly.entity_id
_entity_poly.type
_entity_poly.pdbx_seq_one_letter_code
_entity_poly.pdbx_strand_id
1 'polypeptide(L)'
;MTRRTSNINIVSEDVLLIHPKDAKKRDLNTGDIGRLYSGRGEVALKVEVTDKVKEGIVFTTFHFPEHMVNMVTGHGKDEETMCAEYKVSSVEVQKISNQFKTEVKPKENQAEVS
;
A
#
# COMPACT_ATOMS: atom_id res chain seq x y z
N MET A 1 -16.80 7.27 -3.05
CA MET A 1 -17.77 7.16 -4.16
C MET A 1 -17.21 7.70 -5.49
N THR A 2 -15.90 7.66 -5.72
CA THR A 2 -15.25 8.23 -6.92
C THR A 2 -15.11 7.24 -8.08
N ARG A 3 -15.20 5.93 -7.80
CA ARG A 3 -15.13 4.85 -8.80
C ARG A 3 -16.44 4.58 -9.55
N ARG A 4 -17.52 5.26 -9.17
CA ARG A 4 -18.86 5.13 -9.81
C ARG A 4 -19.20 6.32 -10.70
N THR A 5 -18.22 7.18 -10.96
CA THR A 5 -18.37 8.40 -11.77
C THR A 5 -17.20 8.51 -12.75
N SER A 6 -17.27 9.46 -13.68
CA SER A 6 -16.20 9.73 -14.66
C SER A 6 -14.85 10.12 -14.05
N ASN A 7 -14.78 10.33 -12.72
CA ASN A 7 -13.54 10.61 -12.00
C ASN A 7 -12.53 9.46 -12.07
N ILE A 8 -12.97 8.24 -12.43
CA ILE A 8 -12.08 7.09 -12.67
C ILE A 8 -11.06 7.34 -13.78
N ASN A 9 -11.32 8.30 -14.69
CA ASN A 9 -10.40 8.66 -15.76
C ASN A 9 -9.22 9.54 -15.29
N ILE A 10 -9.25 10.06 -14.06
CA ILE A 10 -8.22 10.96 -13.52
C ILE A 10 -7.07 10.16 -12.92
N VAL A 11 -7.39 9.07 -12.20
CA VAL A 11 -6.43 8.17 -11.55
C VAL A 11 -6.93 6.75 -11.74
N SER A 12 -6.07 5.87 -12.24
CA SER A 12 -6.41 4.49 -12.62
C SER A 12 -5.84 3.42 -11.68
N GLU A 13 -4.82 3.74 -10.88
CA GLU A 13 -4.14 2.79 -9.98
C GLU A 13 -3.61 3.49 -8.72
N ASP A 14 -3.40 2.71 -7.64
CA ASP A 14 -2.63 3.14 -6.47
C ASP A 14 -1.13 2.96 -6.78
N VAL A 15 -0.30 3.92 -6.38
CA VAL A 15 1.15 3.89 -6.59
C VAL A 15 1.91 3.97 -5.27
N LEU A 16 3.12 3.43 -5.24
CA LEU A 16 4.06 3.54 -4.13
C LEU A 16 5.09 4.63 -4.44
N LEU A 17 4.97 5.76 -3.75
CA LEU A 17 5.95 6.84 -3.81
C LEU A 17 7.15 6.51 -2.93
N ILE A 18 8.34 6.57 -3.52
CA ILE A 18 9.61 6.33 -2.82
C ILE A 18 10.64 7.40 -3.18
N HIS A 19 11.45 7.81 -2.21
CA HIS A 19 12.50 8.79 -2.42
C HIS A 19 13.63 8.23 -3.30
N PRO A 20 14.25 9.02 -4.21
CA PRO A 20 15.27 8.53 -5.15
C PRO A 20 16.45 7.80 -4.50
N LYS A 21 16.90 8.24 -3.32
CA LYS A 21 18.00 7.58 -2.61
C LYS A 21 17.62 6.18 -2.12
N ASP A 22 16.39 6.00 -1.64
CA ASP A 22 15.95 4.71 -1.12
C ASP A 22 15.59 3.75 -2.24
N ALA A 23 15.07 4.28 -3.35
CA ALA A 23 14.89 3.55 -4.59
C ALA A 23 16.22 3.01 -5.11
N LYS A 24 17.27 3.86 -5.16
CA LYS A 24 18.61 3.48 -5.59
C LYS A 24 19.24 2.41 -4.71
N LYS A 25 19.03 2.46 -3.38
CA LYS A 25 19.51 1.41 -2.45
C LYS A 25 18.84 0.05 -2.69
N ARG A 26 17.67 0.03 -3.33
CA ARG A 26 16.81 -1.14 -3.54
C ARG A 26 16.67 -1.54 -5.01
N ASP A 27 17.48 -0.94 -5.89
CA ASP A 27 17.45 -1.13 -7.35
C ASP A 27 16.06 -0.95 -7.99
N LEU A 28 15.25 -0.03 -7.43
CA LEU A 28 13.92 0.32 -7.89
C LEU A 28 13.94 1.53 -8.83
N ASN A 29 13.20 1.43 -9.93
CA ASN A 29 12.93 2.52 -10.87
C ASN A 29 11.43 2.82 -10.95
N THR A 30 11.07 4.01 -11.43
CA THR A 30 9.68 4.33 -11.72
C THR A 30 9.11 3.35 -12.75
N GLY A 31 7.94 2.78 -12.45
CA GLY A 31 7.28 1.76 -13.26
C GLY A 31 7.59 0.32 -12.84
N ASP A 32 8.60 0.09 -12.00
CA ASP A 32 8.84 -1.23 -11.42
C ASP A 32 7.70 -1.61 -10.47
N ILE A 33 7.56 -2.92 -10.22
CA ILE A 33 6.67 -3.42 -9.17
C ILE A 33 7.47 -3.61 -7.88
N GLY A 34 7.02 -2.93 -6.83
CA GLY A 34 7.56 -3.02 -5.48
C GLY A 34 6.62 -3.82 -4.59
N ARG A 35 7.17 -4.83 -3.90
CA ARG A 35 6.52 -5.46 -2.75
C ARG A 35 6.72 -4.58 -1.53
N LEU A 36 5.63 -4.02 -1.02
CA LEU A 36 5.55 -3.34 0.26
C LEU A 36 5.04 -4.35 1.29
N TYR A 37 5.78 -4.59 2.36
CA TYR A 37 5.39 -5.59 3.36
C TYR A 37 5.73 -5.17 4.78
N SER A 38 4.96 -5.69 5.73
CA SER A 38 5.14 -5.52 7.17
C SER A 38 4.93 -6.85 7.88
N GLY A 39 5.03 -6.86 9.22
CA GLY A 39 4.74 -8.06 10.01
C GLY A 39 3.29 -8.57 9.88
N ARG A 40 2.37 -7.79 9.32
CA ARG A 40 0.96 -8.16 9.14
C ARG A 40 0.65 -8.76 7.77
N GLY A 41 1.37 -8.36 6.73
CA GLY A 41 1.06 -8.75 5.36
C GLY A 41 1.88 -8.00 4.34
N GLU A 42 1.46 -8.12 3.09
CA GLU A 42 2.18 -7.60 1.93
C GLU A 42 1.25 -7.15 0.82
N VAL A 43 1.75 -6.26 -0.02
CA VAL A 43 1.08 -5.78 -1.22
C VAL A 43 2.10 -5.51 -2.32
N ALA A 44 1.73 -5.80 -3.56
CA ALA A 44 2.48 -5.39 -4.74
C ALA A 44 1.89 -4.08 -5.29
N LEU A 45 2.72 -3.05 -5.46
CA LEU A 45 2.34 -1.75 -5.98
C LEU A 45 3.34 -1.30 -7.05
N LYS A 46 2.85 -0.52 -8.01
CA LYS A 46 3.73 0.14 -8.98
C LYS A 46 4.49 1.28 -8.29
N VAL A 47 5.78 1.35 -8.52
CA VAL A 47 6.68 2.33 -7.90
C VAL A 47 6.72 3.61 -8.72
N GLU A 48 6.61 4.75 -8.03
CA GLU A 48 6.93 6.07 -8.55
C GLU A 48 8.06 6.67 -7.71
N VAL A 49 9.23 6.85 -8.34
CA VAL A 49 10.37 7.49 -7.70
C VAL A 49 10.19 9.01 -7.74
N THR A 50 10.11 9.65 -6.57
CA THR A 50 9.81 11.08 -6.48
C THR A 50 10.44 11.73 -5.24
N ASP A 51 10.81 13.00 -5.36
CA ASP A 51 11.30 13.86 -4.29
C ASP A 51 10.18 14.47 -3.42
N LYS A 52 8.91 14.18 -3.73
CA LYS A 52 7.74 14.57 -2.92
C LYS A 52 7.72 13.92 -1.53
N VAL A 53 8.40 12.78 -1.37
CA VAL A 53 8.54 12.07 -0.09
C VAL A 53 9.97 12.17 0.42
N LYS A 54 10.16 12.25 1.74
CA LYS A 54 11.49 12.33 2.35
C LYS A 54 12.19 10.97 2.33
N GLU A 55 13.53 10.98 2.40
CA GLU A 55 14.33 9.77 2.62
C GLU A 55 13.86 9.02 3.87
N GLY A 56 13.69 7.71 3.76
CA GLY A 56 13.17 6.82 4.80
C GLY A 56 11.64 6.78 4.91
N ILE A 57 10.91 7.57 4.11
CA ILE A 57 9.44 7.61 4.12
C ILE A 57 8.90 7.14 2.78
N VAL A 58 7.88 6.28 2.85
CA VAL A 58 7.09 5.86 1.68
C VAL A 58 5.66 6.36 1.81
N PHE A 59 5.01 6.58 0.68
CA PHE A 59 3.61 6.99 0.64
C PHE A 59 2.85 6.17 -0.39
N THR A 60 1.62 5.80 -0.09
CA THR A 60 0.73 5.17 -1.05
C THR A 60 -0.73 5.54 -0.74
N THR A 61 -1.60 5.32 -1.71
CA THR A 61 -3.04 5.52 -1.60
C THR A 61 -3.74 4.16 -1.48
N PHE A 62 -5.00 4.16 -1.02
CA PHE A 62 -5.81 2.96 -0.83
C PHE A 62 -7.15 3.09 -1.55
N HIS A 63 -7.17 3.71 -2.73
CA HIS A 63 -8.38 3.95 -3.49
C HIS A 63 -8.87 2.69 -4.24
N PHE A 64 -7.97 1.74 -4.49
CA PHE A 64 -8.21 0.55 -5.30
C PHE A 64 -8.14 -0.71 -4.42
N PRO A 65 -9.30 -1.36 -4.11
CA PRO A 65 -9.34 -2.55 -3.28
C PRO A 65 -8.58 -3.73 -3.91
N GLU A 66 -8.25 -3.68 -5.20
CA GLU A 66 -7.44 -4.69 -5.88
C GLU A 66 -6.06 -4.89 -5.22
N HIS A 67 -5.49 -3.82 -4.64
CA HIS A 67 -4.19 -3.88 -3.95
C HIS A 67 -4.31 -4.26 -2.48
N MET A 68 -5.44 -3.95 -1.83
CA MET A 68 -5.64 -4.22 -0.39
C MET A 68 -4.53 -3.64 0.50
N VAL A 69 -4.14 -2.39 0.26
CA VAL A 69 -3.03 -1.71 0.94
C VAL A 69 -3.13 -1.75 2.47
N ASN A 70 -4.34 -1.73 3.05
CA ASN A 70 -4.54 -1.83 4.49
C ASN A 70 -4.07 -3.16 5.11
N MET A 71 -3.64 -4.14 4.31
CA MET A 71 -2.99 -5.36 4.78
C MET A 71 -1.62 -5.10 5.40
N VAL A 72 -0.92 -4.03 5.00
CA VAL A 72 0.39 -3.67 5.58
C VAL A 72 0.29 -2.74 6.80
N THR A 73 -0.88 -2.13 7.03
CA THR A 73 -1.13 -1.22 8.15
C THR A 73 -1.13 -1.96 9.49
N GLY A 74 -0.46 -1.41 10.50
CA GLY A 74 -0.32 -2.05 11.81
C GLY A 74 -1.65 -2.28 12.55
N HIS A 75 -1.56 -3.03 13.65
CA HIS A 75 -2.69 -3.21 14.60
C HIS A 75 -2.80 -2.08 15.63
N GLY A 76 -1.92 -1.08 15.55
CA GLY A 76 -1.93 0.07 16.45
C GLY A 76 -3.25 0.82 16.35
N LYS A 77 -3.75 1.22 17.51
CA LYS A 77 -4.94 2.04 17.65
C LYS A 77 -4.76 3.00 18.82
N ASP A 78 -5.38 4.16 18.71
CA ASP A 78 -5.52 5.10 19.81
C ASP A 78 -6.31 4.47 20.96
N GLU A 79 -5.88 4.68 22.20
CA GLU A 79 -6.46 4.01 23.38
C GLU A 79 -7.85 4.58 23.72
N GLU A 80 -8.07 5.87 23.50
CA GLU A 80 -9.32 6.58 23.85
C GLU A 80 -10.38 6.41 22.77
N THR A 81 -10.01 6.70 21.52
CA THR A 81 -10.95 6.78 20.40
C THR A 81 -10.95 5.53 19.53
N MET A 82 -10.03 4.59 19.79
CA MET A 82 -9.86 3.36 19.00
C MET A 82 -9.53 3.62 17.52
N CYS A 83 -9.08 4.83 17.18
CA CYS A 83 -8.67 5.20 15.83
C CYS A 83 -7.43 4.41 15.40
N ALA A 84 -7.50 3.74 14.24
CA ALA A 84 -6.39 2.92 13.75
C ALA A 84 -5.21 3.74 13.22
N GLU A 85 -4.01 3.19 13.37
CA GLU A 85 -2.74 3.79 12.97
C GLU A 85 -2.49 3.64 11.45
N TYR A 86 -3.06 4.53 10.65
CA TYR A 86 -2.89 4.46 9.18
C TYR A 86 -1.65 5.19 8.64
N LYS A 87 -1.10 6.15 9.39
CA LYS A 87 -0.06 7.06 8.88
C LYS A 87 1.36 6.67 9.28
N VAL A 88 1.49 5.72 10.20
CA VAL A 88 2.77 5.23 10.70
C VAL A 88 2.70 3.71 10.66
N SER A 89 3.60 3.08 9.91
CA SER A 89 3.75 1.63 9.89
C SER A 89 5.18 1.31 9.49
N SER A 90 5.80 0.38 10.21
CA SER A 90 7.13 -0.12 9.86
C SER A 90 6.99 -1.09 8.70
N VAL A 91 7.56 -0.71 7.55
CA VAL A 91 7.43 -1.43 6.28
C VAL A 91 8.80 -1.58 5.62
N GLU A 92 8.95 -2.63 4.83
CA GLU A 92 10.09 -2.81 3.94
C GLU A 92 9.60 -2.83 2.48
N VAL A 93 10.46 -2.38 1.57
CA VAL A 93 10.17 -2.34 0.13
C VAL A 93 11.19 -3.20 -0.60
N GLN A 94 10.69 -4.12 -1.42
CA GLN A 94 11.52 -5.03 -2.21
C GLN A 94 11.09 -5.01 -3.67
N LYS A 95 12.07 -4.95 -4.60
CA LYS A 95 11.79 -5.14 -6.02
C LYS A 95 11.38 -6.58 -6.31
N ILE A 96 10.29 -6.75 -7.06
CA ILE A 96 9.81 -8.07 -7.49
C ILE A 96 9.67 -8.13 -9.01
N SER A 97 9.98 -9.29 -9.59
CA SER A 97 9.83 -9.53 -11.03
C SER A 97 8.41 -9.97 -11.42
N ASN A 98 7.67 -10.56 -10.47
CA ASN A 98 6.33 -11.09 -10.70
C ASN A 98 5.29 -10.28 -9.94
N GLN A 99 4.22 -9.90 -10.63
CA GLN A 99 3.00 -9.41 -9.98
C GLN A 99 2.33 -10.60 -9.29
N PHE A 100 2.27 -10.59 -7.96
CA PHE A 100 1.36 -11.46 -7.22
C PHE A 100 0.11 -10.67 -6.85
N LYS A 101 -1.05 -11.31 -6.93
CA LYS A 101 -2.28 -10.77 -6.35
C LYS A 101 -2.24 -11.07 -4.85
N THR A 102 -2.45 -10.06 -4.02
CA THR A 102 -2.67 -10.28 -2.59
C THR A 102 -3.90 -11.16 -2.44
N GLU A 103 -3.74 -12.42 -2.01
CA GLU A 103 -4.86 -13.31 -1.76
C GLU A 103 -5.35 -13.14 -0.32
N VAL A 104 -6.57 -12.64 -0.16
CA VAL A 104 -7.25 -12.71 1.14
C VAL A 104 -7.97 -14.04 1.21
N LYS A 105 -7.46 -14.96 2.02
CA LYS A 105 -8.26 -16.10 2.48
C LYS A 105 -9.33 -15.55 3.43
N PRO A 106 -10.63 -15.64 3.09
CA PRO A 106 -11.68 -15.30 4.04
C PRO A 106 -11.48 -16.17 5.28
N LYS A 107 -11.40 -15.57 6.47
CA LYS A 107 -11.58 -16.34 7.70
C LYS A 107 -13.04 -16.76 7.73
N GLU A 108 -13.31 -18.07 7.87
CA GLU A 108 -14.63 -18.71 7.82
C GLU A 108 -15.69 -18.15 8.81
N ASN A 109 -15.36 -17.16 9.64
CA ASN A 109 -16.26 -16.58 10.65
C ASN A 109 -16.24 -15.04 10.64
N GLN A 110 -16.49 -14.39 9.51
CA GLN A 110 -16.94 -12.99 9.53
C GLN A 110 -18.46 -12.97 9.48
N ALA A 111 -19.05 -12.57 10.62
CA ALA A 111 -20.49 -12.50 10.83
C ALA A 111 -21.18 -11.77 9.66
N GLU A 112 -22.19 -12.42 9.10
CA GLU A 112 -23.17 -11.79 8.23
C GLU A 112 -23.84 -10.66 9.02
N VAL A 113 -23.61 -9.42 8.62
CA VAL A 113 -24.40 -8.29 9.12
C VAL A 113 -25.62 -8.21 8.21
N SER A 114 -26.76 -8.68 8.73
CA SER A 114 -28.09 -8.55 8.12
C SER A 114 -28.55 -7.11 8.03
#